data_AF-A0A7S0ALW1-F1
#
_entry.id   AF-A0A7S0ALW1-F1
#
_cell.length_a   1.000
_cell.length_b   1.000
_cell.length_c   1.000
_cell.angle_alpha   90.00
_cell.angle_beta   90.00
_cell.angle_gamma   90.00
#
_symmetry.space_group_name_H-M   'P 1'
#
loop_
_entity.id
_entity.type
_entity.pdbx_description
1 polymer ?
#
loop_
_entity_poly.entity_id
_entity_poly.type
_entity_poly.pdbx_seq_one_letter_code
_entity_poly.pdbx_strand_id
1 'polypeptide(L)'
;SRATITAIDTNESMISSARERLLSDHPEWTNTCNARVSFQAMSGEDAASKFPNQYDAVWMRYLVVHVPDPIALLRAAATCLKPGGVMLVEDMNADGFISDPPLYANDLIHRAHIAASLKLGADIRRGPKVGGYLRLVGMENICSRAFVPQFGRGVQVQPWCNTDSAGEDFDSAWHYDQGLKLLRMSLESAAPNFLQLGTCTEGELDAA
;
A
#
# COMPACT_ATOMS: atom_id res chain seq x y z
N SER A 1 18.24 18.36 -12.78
CA SER A 1 16.92 18.53 -13.43
C SER A 1 15.90 18.87 -12.34
N ARG A 2 14.80 19.57 -12.66
CA ARG A 2 13.74 19.90 -11.68
C ARG A 2 12.44 19.26 -12.16
N ALA A 3 12.05 18.14 -11.56
CA ALA A 3 10.83 17.41 -11.92
C ALA A 3 9.57 18.20 -11.52
N THR A 4 8.49 17.99 -12.28
CA THR A 4 7.13 18.44 -11.93
C THR A 4 6.28 17.22 -11.62
N ILE A 5 5.52 17.27 -10.52
CA ILE A 5 4.79 16.14 -9.95
C ILE A 5 3.30 16.49 -9.95
N THR A 6 2.47 15.56 -10.40
CA THR A 6 1.04 15.56 -10.12
C THR A 6 0.75 14.41 -9.17
N ALA A 7 0.41 14.72 -7.93
CA ALA A 7 0.00 13.77 -6.91
C ALA A 7 -1.53 13.67 -6.90
N ILE A 8 -2.04 12.44 -6.97
CA ILE A 8 -3.48 12.17 -6.98
C ILE A 8 -3.84 11.15 -5.92
N ASP A 9 -5.04 11.28 -5.36
CA ASP A 9 -5.69 10.32 -4.48
C ASP A 9 -7.21 10.58 -4.59
N THR A 10 -8.06 9.58 -4.38
CA THR A 10 -9.52 9.82 -4.36
C THR A 10 -9.97 10.44 -3.04
N ASN A 11 -9.15 10.37 -2.00
CA ASN A 11 -9.46 10.87 -0.66
C ASN A 11 -8.91 12.29 -0.44
N GLU A 12 -9.82 13.27 -0.37
CA GLU A 12 -9.49 14.68 -0.15
C GLU A 12 -8.75 14.94 1.16
N SER A 13 -9.02 14.16 2.21
CA SER A 13 -8.32 14.33 3.49
C SER A 13 -6.85 13.91 3.37
N MET A 14 -6.57 12.82 2.64
CA MET A 14 -5.21 12.36 2.37
C MET A 14 -4.43 13.37 1.51
N ILE A 15 -5.09 13.98 0.51
CA ILE A 15 -4.50 15.08 -0.27
C ILE A 15 -4.13 16.27 0.63
N SER A 16 -5.03 16.65 1.55
CA SER A 16 -4.81 17.76 2.47
C SER A 16 -3.62 17.49 3.39
N SER A 17 -3.58 16.31 4.03
CA SER A 17 -2.47 15.90 4.89
C SER A 17 -1.15 15.72 4.13
N ALA A 18 -1.18 15.27 2.87
CA ALA A 18 0.04 15.17 2.05
C ALA A 18 0.60 16.56 1.71
N ARG A 19 -0.27 17.53 1.42
CA ARG A 19 0.13 18.92 1.18
C ARG A 19 0.75 19.55 2.41
N GLU A 20 0.15 19.36 3.58
CA GLU A 20 0.69 19.85 4.86
C GLU A 20 2.07 19.25 5.16
N ARG A 21 2.21 17.92 5.06
CA ARG A 21 3.48 17.21 5.30
C ARG A 21 4.60 17.62 4.35
N LEU A 22 4.28 17.85 3.07
CA LEU A 22 5.29 18.36 2.13
C LEU A 22 5.88 19.70 2.63
N LEU A 23 5.06 20.57 3.23
CA LEU A 23 5.52 21.87 3.69
C LEU A 23 6.24 21.80 5.04
N SER A 24 5.80 20.92 5.94
CA SER A 24 6.44 20.74 7.25
C SER A 24 7.80 20.04 7.15
N ASP A 25 7.85 18.94 6.40
CA ASP A 25 9.00 18.04 6.40
C ASP A 25 10.06 18.50 5.39
N HIS A 26 9.63 19.26 4.38
CA HIS A 26 10.46 19.74 3.28
C HIS A 26 10.26 21.26 3.05
N PRO A 27 10.66 22.11 4.01
CA PRO A 27 10.43 23.56 3.95
C PRO A 27 11.07 24.24 2.74
N GLU A 28 12.08 23.63 2.11
CA GLU A 28 12.66 24.08 0.84
C GLU A 28 11.66 24.11 -0.33
N TRP A 29 10.53 23.41 -0.21
CA TRP A 29 9.46 23.41 -1.18
C TRP A 29 8.44 24.52 -0.94
N THR A 30 8.43 25.23 0.17
CA THR A 30 7.41 26.24 0.50
C THR A 30 7.17 27.28 -0.60
N ASN A 31 8.25 27.77 -1.22
CA ASN A 31 8.16 28.79 -2.29
C ASN A 31 7.98 28.20 -3.70
N THR A 32 8.06 26.87 -3.86
CA THR A 32 8.00 26.20 -5.17
C THR A 32 6.96 25.09 -5.25
N CYS A 33 6.26 24.79 -4.15
CA CYS A 33 5.28 23.72 -4.02
C CYS A 33 4.20 23.88 -5.10
N ASN A 34 3.58 25.06 -5.20
CA ASN A 34 2.55 25.34 -6.19
C ASN A 34 3.08 25.40 -7.64
N ALA A 35 4.38 25.61 -7.83
CA ALA A 35 4.99 25.66 -9.16
C ALA A 35 5.46 24.29 -9.66
N ARG A 36 5.58 23.29 -8.79
CA ARG A 36 6.17 21.98 -9.14
C ARG A 36 5.39 20.77 -8.67
N VAL A 37 4.59 20.87 -7.63
CA VAL A 37 3.79 19.76 -7.10
C VAL A 37 2.33 20.19 -7.10
N SER A 38 1.53 19.57 -7.96
CA SER A 38 0.08 19.74 -7.97
C SER A 38 -0.56 18.57 -7.25
N PHE A 39 -1.47 18.85 -6.32
CA PHE A 39 -2.28 17.84 -5.65
C PHE A 39 -3.71 17.90 -6.15
N GLN A 40 -4.27 16.77 -6.58
CA GLN A 40 -5.64 16.69 -7.10
C GLN A 40 -6.38 15.50 -6.49
N ALA A 41 -7.61 15.73 -6.00
CA ALA A 41 -8.48 14.64 -5.59
C ALA A 41 -9.14 14.02 -6.83
N MET A 42 -8.67 12.85 -7.28
CA MET A 42 -9.17 12.17 -8.47
C MET A 42 -8.73 10.70 -8.53
N SER A 43 -9.46 9.91 -9.32
CA SER A 43 -9.09 8.53 -9.66
C SER A 43 -8.00 8.46 -10.74
N GLY A 44 -7.40 7.28 -10.90
CA GLY A 44 -6.45 7.03 -11.99
C GLY A 44 -7.13 7.07 -13.37
N GLU A 45 -8.38 6.65 -13.46
CA GLU A 45 -9.22 6.68 -14.66
C GLU A 45 -9.57 8.10 -15.09
N ASP A 46 -9.89 8.97 -14.12
CA ASP A 46 -10.10 10.40 -14.39
C ASP A 46 -8.79 11.06 -14.85
N ALA A 47 -7.67 10.71 -14.23
CA ALA A 47 -6.35 11.19 -14.64
C ALA A 47 -6.02 10.75 -16.07
N ALA A 48 -6.32 9.51 -16.46
CA ALA A 48 -6.13 9.01 -17.82
C ALA A 48 -6.95 9.78 -18.85
N SER A 49 -8.17 10.15 -18.50
CA SER A 49 -9.05 10.95 -19.35
C SER A 49 -8.55 12.40 -19.50
N LYS A 50 -8.04 12.98 -18.41
CA LYS A 50 -7.61 14.38 -18.35
C LYS A 50 -6.20 14.62 -18.87
N PHE A 51 -5.30 13.65 -18.70
CA PHE A 51 -3.86 13.79 -18.95
C PHE A 51 -3.28 12.65 -19.83
N PRO A 52 -3.86 12.36 -21.01
CA PRO A 52 -3.31 11.33 -21.88
C PRO A 52 -1.94 11.75 -22.45
N ASN A 53 -0.99 10.82 -22.45
CA ASN A 53 0.38 11.01 -22.97
C ASN A 53 1.11 12.23 -22.40
N GLN A 54 0.92 12.56 -21.11
CA GLN A 54 1.49 13.76 -20.49
C GLN A 54 2.74 13.49 -19.65
N TYR A 55 2.89 12.29 -19.11
CA TYR A 55 3.91 12.02 -18.09
C TYR A 55 5.07 11.19 -18.62
N ASP A 56 6.29 11.56 -18.22
CA ASP A 56 7.49 10.77 -18.48
C ASP A 56 7.57 9.55 -17.55
N ALA A 57 6.94 9.64 -16.37
CA ALA A 57 6.81 8.54 -15.43
C ALA A 57 5.49 8.59 -14.65
N VAL A 58 4.96 7.43 -14.31
CA VAL A 58 3.83 7.24 -13.39
C VAL A 58 4.27 6.30 -12.28
N TRP A 59 4.00 6.69 -11.03
CA TRP A 59 4.33 5.90 -9.85
C TRP A 59 3.09 5.65 -9.02
N MET A 60 2.93 4.41 -8.56
CA MET A 60 1.91 4.03 -7.59
C MET A 60 2.51 3.10 -6.54
N ARG A 61 2.07 3.27 -5.29
CA ARG A 61 2.54 2.49 -4.15
C ARG A 61 1.36 2.03 -3.31
N TYR A 62 1.30 0.73 -3.02
CA TYR A 62 0.23 0.08 -2.27
C TYR A 62 -1.16 0.47 -2.77
N LEU A 63 -1.42 0.21 -4.05
CA LEU A 63 -2.68 0.61 -4.70
C LEU A 63 -3.33 -0.56 -5.45
N VAL A 64 -2.54 -1.38 -6.13
CA VAL A 64 -3.04 -2.49 -6.97
C VAL A 64 -3.76 -3.55 -6.12
N VAL A 65 -3.34 -3.72 -4.87
CA VAL A 65 -4.00 -4.63 -3.92
C VAL A 65 -5.38 -4.15 -3.46
N HIS A 66 -5.68 -2.85 -3.56
CA HIS A 66 -6.92 -2.27 -3.04
C HIS A 66 -8.02 -2.09 -4.10
N VAL A 67 -7.68 -2.20 -5.40
CA VAL A 67 -8.65 -2.00 -6.48
C VAL A 67 -9.33 -3.31 -6.91
N PRO A 68 -10.61 -3.27 -7.29
CA PRO A 68 -11.31 -4.47 -7.78
C PRO A 68 -10.72 -4.97 -9.11
N ASP A 69 -10.40 -4.06 -10.03
CA ASP A 69 -9.80 -4.35 -11.34
C ASP A 69 -8.39 -3.72 -11.47
N PRO A 70 -7.32 -4.49 -11.20
CA PRO A 70 -5.96 -3.99 -11.31
C PRO A 70 -5.54 -3.73 -12.76
N ILE A 71 -6.14 -4.42 -13.73
CA ILE A 71 -5.80 -4.25 -15.14
C ILE A 71 -6.36 -2.93 -15.66
N ALA A 72 -7.58 -2.57 -15.27
CA ALA A 72 -8.17 -1.27 -15.60
C ALA A 72 -7.33 -0.11 -15.05
N LEU A 73 -6.95 -0.16 -13.77
CA LEU A 73 -6.08 0.84 -13.16
C LEU A 73 -4.74 0.99 -13.90
N LEU A 74 -4.05 -0.14 -14.16
CA LEU A 74 -2.76 -0.12 -14.83
C LEU A 74 -2.86 0.36 -16.28
N ARG A 75 -3.98 0.08 -16.97
CA ARG A 75 -4.24 0.61 -18.31
C ARG A 75 -4.50 2.11 -18.29
N ALA A 76 -5.23 2.61 -17.29
CA ALA A 76 -5.42 4.04 -17.09
C ALA A 76 -4.07 4.74 -16.85
N ALA A 77 -3.26 4.20 -15.95
CA ALA A 77 -1.90 4.69 -15.70
C ALA A 77 -1.01 4.67 -16.96
N ALA A 78 -1.11 3.63 -17.80
CA ALA A 78 -0.37 3.54 -19.05
C ALA A 78 -0.81 4.61 -20.07
N THR A 79 -2.11 4.93 -20.13
CA THR A 79 -2.65 6.01 -20.99
C THR A 79 -2.06 7.38 -20.66
N CYS A 80 -1.71 7.61 -19.39
CA CYS A 80 -1.09 8.85 -18.93
C CYS A 80 0.37 9.02 -19.41
N LEU A 81 1.05 7.92 -19.77
CA LEU A 81 2.47 7.94 -20.13
C LEU A 81 2.68 8.40 -21.58
N LYS A 82 3.71 9.20 -21.80
CA LYS A 82 4.26 9.44 -23.14
C LYS A 82 4.83 8.14 -23.72
N PRO A 83 4.96 8.01 -25.05
CA PRO A 83 5.74 6.93 -25.65
C PRO A 83 7.16 6.87 -25.05
N GLY A 84 7.54 5.68 -24.55
CA GLY A 84 8.83 5.47 -23.86
C GLY A 84 8.84 5.86 -22.37
N GLY A 85 7.70 6.29 -21.82
CA GLY A 85 7.56 6.59 -20.39
C GLY A 85 7.67 5.36 -19.50
N VAL A 86 7.91 5.60 -18.21
CA VAL A 86 8.19 4.53 -17.22
C VAL A 86 7.06 4.42 -16.21
N MET A 87 6.62 3.20 -15.91
CA MET A 87 5.72 2.93 -14.79
C MET A 87 6.48 2.27 -13.65
N LEU A 88 6.40 2.85 -12.45
CA LEU A 88 6.87 2.24 -11.21
C LEU A 88 5.66 1.80 -10.38
N VAL A 89 5.64 0.52 -10.01
CA VAL A 89 4.61 -0.05 -9.15
C VAL A 89 5.28 -0.70 -7.95
N GLU A 90 4.97 -0.21 -6.77
CA GLU A 90 5.35 -0.83 -5.51
C GLU A 90 4.11 -1.41 -4.85
N ASP A 91 4.11 -2.70 -4.56
CA ASP A 91 2.98 -3.32 -3.90
C ASP A 91 3.42 -4.47 -2.98
N MET A 92 2.49 -4.97 -2.18
CA MET A 92 2.75 -5.95 -1.14
C MET A 92 2.34 -7.38 -1.52
N ASN A 93 2.92 -8.32 -0.78
CA ASN A 93 2.50 -9.72 -0.80
C ASN A 93 2.29 -10.21 0.64
N ALA A 94 1.04 -10.41 1.04
CA ALA A 94 0.71 -10.90 2.37
C ALA A 94 1.21 -12.33 2.62
N ASP A 95 1.38 -13.15 1.56
CA ASP A 95 1.92 -14.52 1.70
C ASP A 95 3.41 -14.51 2.12
N GLY A 96 4.10 -13.36 2.08
CA GLY A 96 5.48 -13.21 2.52
C GLY A 96 5.66 -12.97 4.02
N PHE A 97 4.56 -12.86 4.79
CA PHE A 97 4.65 -12.72 6.23
C PHE A 97 4.87 -14.07 6.91
N ILE A 98 6.10 -14.30 7.33
CA ILE A 98 6.54 -15.55 7.95
C ILE A 98 7.19 -15.28 9.31
N SER A 99 7.14 -16.27 10.21
CA SER A 99 7.81 -16.23 11.52
C SER A 99 8.84 -17.35 11.62
N ASP A 100 9.93 -17.08 12.34
CA ASP A 100 10.94 -18.07 12.73
C ASP A 100 11.23 -17.94 14.24
N PRO A 101 10.96 -18.97 15.07
CA PRO A 101 10.36 -20.25 14.69
C PRO A 101 8.92 -20.06 14.16
N PRO A 102 8.40 -20.98 13.34
CA PRO A 102 7.02 -20.89 12.85
C PRO A 102 6.03 -20.81 14.01
N LEU A 103 5.19 -19.77 14.01
CA LEU A 103 4.15 -19.56 15.02
C LEU A 103 2.77 -19.76 14.40
N TYR A 104 1.99 -20.69 14.95
CA TYR A 104 0.60 -20.93 14.52
C TYR A 104 -0.26 -19.65 14.57
N ALA A 105 -0.06 -18.81 15.58
CA ALA A 105 -0.76 -17.55 15.71
C ALA A 105 -0.48 -16.59 14.54
N ASN A 106 0.76 -16.57 14.02
CA ASN A 106 1.12 -15.77 12.85
C ASN A 106 0.31 -16.23 11.63
N ASP A 107 0.29 -17.53 11.35
CA ASP A 107 -0.43 -18.10 10.21
C ASP A 107 -1.94 -17.84 10.29
N LEU A 108 -2.51 -17.88 11.49
CA LEU A 108 -3.93 -17.61 11.71
C LEU A 108 -4.27 -16.14 11.43
N ILE A 109 -3.47 -15.22 11.95
CA ILE A 109 -3.62 -13.78 11.76
C ILE A 109 -3.53 -13.41 10.28
N HIS A 110 -2.56 -13.97 9.55
CA HIS A 110 -2.41 -13.70 8.12
C HIS A 110 -3.58 -14.24 7.30
N ARG A 111 -4.05 -15.45 7.59
CA ARG A 111 -5.24 -16.01 6.93
C ARG A 111 -6.48 -15.17 7.18
N ALA A 112 -6.70 -14.74 8.43
CA ALA A 112 -7.81 -13.86 8.77
C ALA A 112 -7.72 -12.50 8.05
N HIS A 113 -6.53 -11.91 7.98
CA HIS A 113 -6.31 -10.65 7.29
C HIS A 113 -6.59 -10.76 5.78
N ILE A 114 -6.07 -11.80 5.11
CA ILE A 114 -6.33 -12.07 3.70
C ILE A 114 -7.84 -12.25 3.46
N ALA A 115 -8.52 -13.05 4.29
CA ALA A 115 -9.95 -13.30 4.17
C ALA A 115 -10.77 -12.01 4.34
N ALA A 116 -10.42 -11.17 5.32
CA ALA A 116 -11.07 -9.89 5.55
C ALA A 116 -10.84 -8.92 4.38
N SER A 117 -9.62 -8.83 3.85
CA SER A 117 -9.32 -8.00 2.67
C SER A 117 -10.15 -8.43 1.45
N LEU A 118 -10.25 -9.73 1.19
CA LEU A 118 -11.04 -10.26 0.07
C LEU A 118 -12.53 -9.91 0.20
N LYS A 119 -13.10 -9.97 1.41
CA LYS A 119 -14.49 -9.55 1.67
C LYS A 119 -14.72 -8.07 1.38
N LEU A 120 -13.69 -7.23 1.52
CA LEU A 120 -13.72 -5.80 1.20
C LEU A 120 -13.35 -5.49 -0.26
N GLY A 121 -13.16 -6.52 -1.10
CA GLY A 121 -12.78 -6.34 -2.51
C GLY A 121 -11.29 -6.09 -2.76
N ALA A 122 -10.46 -6.17 -1.72
CA ALA A 122 -9.01 -6.05 -1.83
C ALA A 122 -8.33 -7.44 -1.86
N ASP A 123 -7.23 -7.58 -2.59
CA ASP A 123 -6.42 -8.82 -2.60
C ASP A 123 -4.94 -8.46 -2.41
N ILE A 124 -4.53 -8.47 -1.15
CA ILE A 124 -3.19 -8.15 -0.65
C ILE A 124 -2.09 -9.16 -1.04
N ARG A 125 -2.41 -10.14 -1.89
CA ARG A 125 -1.48 -11.14 -2.44
C ARG A 125 -1.11 -10.86 -3.90
N ARG A 126 -1.53 -9.70 -4.43
CA ARG A 126 -1.35 -9.36 -5.86
C ARG A 126 0.03 -8.85 -6.22
N GLY A 127 0.86 -8.44 -5.25
CA GLY A 127 2.21 -7.90 -5.53
C GLY A 127 3.03 -8.73 -6.52
N PRO A 128 3.19 -10.07 -6.34
CA PRO A 128 3.95 -10.90 -7.27
C PRO A 128 3.34 -11.01 -8.67
N LYS A 129 2.04 -10.70 -8.81
CA LYS A 129 1.29 -10.78 -10.08
C LYS A 129 1.40 -9.50 -10.92
N VAL A 130 1.86 -8.39 -10.34
CA VAL A 130 1.97 -7.09 -11.02
C VAL A 130 2.76 -7.18 -12.32
N GLY A 131 3.87 -7.92 -12.35
CA GLY A 131 4.65 -8.10 -13.58
C GLY A 131 3.86 -8.80 -14.70
N GLY A 132 2.92 -9.67 -14.38
CA GLY A 132 1.98 -10.25 -15.35
C GLY A 132 0.95 -9.22 -15.83
N TYR A 133 0.41 -8.43 -14.90
CA TYR A 133 -0.57 -7.38 -15.23
C TYR A 133 0.01 -6.31 -16.14
N LEU A 134 1.26 -5.89 -15.92
CA LEU A 134 1.96 -4.94 -16.78
C LEU A 134 2.08 -5.44 -18.23
N ARG A 135 2.35 -6.74 -18.43
CA ARG A 135 2.37 -7.33 -19.78
C ARG A 135 1.01 -7.26 -20.46
N LEU A 136 -0.07 -7.51 -19.72
CA LEU A 136 -1.45 -7.48 -20.27
C LEU A 136 -1.89 -6.09 -20.73
N VAL A 137 -1.31 -5.03 -20.16
CA VAL A 137 -1.58 -3.65 -20.59
C VAL A 137 -0.57 -3.12 -21.61
N GLY A 138 0.29 -3.99 -22.15
CA GLY A 138 1.22 -3.66 -23.23
C GLY A 138 2.53 -3.00 -22.77
N MET A 139 2.86 -3.04 -21.48
CA MET A 139 4.16 -2.57 -21.00
C MET A 139 5.26 -3.58 -21.35
N GLU A 140 6.42 -3.06 -21.72
CA GLU A 140 7.61 -3.84 -22.08
C GLU A 140 8.75 -3.59 -21.09
N ASN A 141 9.87 -4.34 -21.22
CA ASN A 141 11.06 -4.20 -20.37
C ASN A 141 10.79 -4.29 -18.85
N ILE A 142 9.88 -5.18 -18.47
CA ILE A 142 9.42 -5.32 -17.09
C ILE A 142 10.50 -5.96 -16.21
N CYS A 143 10.90 -5.22 -15.17
CA CYS A 143 11.78 -5.69 -14.11
C CYS A 143 11.01 -5.76 -12.79
N SER A 144 11.18 -6.85 -12.04
CA SER A 144 10.55 -7.02 -10.73
C SER A 144 11.63 -7.29 -9.69
N ARG A 145 11.52 -6.61 -8.55
CA ARG A 145 12.36 -6.80 -7.37
C ARG A 145 11.47 -7.08 -6.17
N ALA A 146 11.86 -8.07 -5.37
CA ALA A 146 11.20 -8.36 -4.11
C ALA A 146 12.07 -7.85 -2.95
N PHE A 147 11.44 -7.18 -2.00
CA PHE A 147 12.05 -6.78 -0.73
C PHE A 147 11.26 -7.46 0.39
N VAL A 148 11.96 -8.22 1.23
CA VAL A 148 11.36 -8.90 2.38
C VAL A 148 12.05 -8.36 3.62
N PRO A 149 11.40 -7.46 4.39
CA PRO A 149 11.95 -7.00 5.64
C PRO A 149 11.97 -8.15 6.66
N GLN A 150 13.07 -8.28 7.39
CA GLN A 150 13.20 -9.22 8.50
C GLN A 150 13.18 -8.44 9.81
N PHE A 151 12.29 -8.82 10.70
CA PHE A 151 12.15 -8.20 12.02
C PHE A 151 12.59 -9.21 13.07
N GLY A 152 13.64 -8.86 13.80
CA GLY A 152 14.18 -9.67 14.88
C GLY A 152 14.38 -8.83 16.13
N ARG A 153 14.56 -9.49 17.27
CA ARG A 153 14.85 -8.80 18.53
C ARG A 153 16.11 -7.93 18.37
N GLY A 154 15.99 -6.63 18.64
CA GLY A 154 17.09 -5.67 18.54
C GLY A 154 17.36 -5.11 17.14
N VAL A 155 16.57 -5.48 16.13
CA VAL A 155 16.61 -4.82 14.81
C VAL A 155 16.01 -3.43 14.96
N GLN A 156 16.80 -2.39 14.65
CA GLN A 156 16.26 -1.05 14.48
C GLN A 156 15.41 -1.03 13.22
N VAL A 157 14.11 -0.77 13.38
CA VAL A 157 13.20 -0.58 12.25
C VAL A 157 13.56 0.73 11.54
N GLN A 158 13.37 0.76 10.21
CA GLN A 158 13.67 1.91 9.38
C GLN A 158 12.97 3.19 9.88
N PRO A 159 13.64 4.37 9.88
CA PRO A 159 13.16 5.59 10.54
C PRO A 159 11.78 6.11 10.12
N TRP A 160 11.31 5.82 8.90
CA TRP A 160 9.96 6.23 8.47
C TRP A 160 8.83 5.43 9.15
N CYS A 161 9.19 4.38 9.89
CA CYS A 161 8.30 3.67 10.81
C CYS A 161 8.34 4.27 12.22
N ASN A 162 9.24 5.23 12.47
CA ASN A 162 9.57 5.73 13.80
C ASN A 162 8.99 7.12 14.12
N THR A 163 8.21 7.73 13.22
CA THR A 163 7.60 9.04 13.45
C THR A 163 6.21 9.10 12.82
N ASP A 164 5.19 9.35 13.63
CA ASP A 164 3.99 10.04 13.16
C ASP A 164 4.25 11.56 13.14
N SER A 165 3.26 12.33 12.71
CA SER A 165 3.30 13.80 12.69
C SER A 165 3.46 14.47 14.07
N ALA A 166 3.58 13.70 15.16
CA ALA A 166 3.75 14.20 16.52
C ALA A 166 5.18 14.04 17.08
N GLY A 167 6.09 13.33 16.39
CA GLY A 167 7.52 13.30 16.73
C GLY A 167 7.89 12.52 17.99
N GLU A 168 7.09 11.54 18.40
CA GLU A 168 7.45 10.60 19.48
C GLU A 168 8.33 9.45 18.94
N ASP A 169 9.32 9.00 19.73
CA ASP A 169 10.16 7.83 19.42
C ASP A 169 9.30 6.54 19.48
N PHE A 170 9.11 5.87 18.34
CA PHE A 170 8.31 4.64 18.28
C PHE A 170 9.13 3.37 18.52
N ASP A 171 8.53 2.46 19.29
CA ASP A 171 8.88 1.04 19.27
C ASP A 171 8.21 0.36 18.06
N SER A 172 8.90 -0.61 17.47
CA SER A 172 8.51 -1.55 16.41
C SER A 172 7.10 -2.15 16.51
N ALA A 173 6.46 -1.98 17.65
CA ALA A 173 5.08 -2.30 17.93
C ALA A 173 4.07 -1.64 16.98
N TRP A 174 4.33 -0.56 16.22
CA TRP A 174 3.27 0.07 15.40
C TRP A 174 2.82 -0.72 14.15
N HIS A 175 3.71 -1.38 13.39
CA HIS A 175 3.27 -2.25 12.29
C HIS A 175 2.53 -3.48 12.83
N TYR A 176 2.93 -3.95 14.02
CA TYR A 176 2.20 -4.95 14.77
C TYR A 176 0.94 -4.39 15.41
N ASP A 177 0.83 -3.12 15.77
CA ASP A 177 -0.29 -2.50 16.47
C ASP A 177 -1.33 -2.00 15.46
N GLN A 178 -0.95 -1.51 14.28
CA GLN A 178 -1.85 -1.34 13.14
C GLN A 178 -2.22 -2.69 12.53
N GLY A 179 -1.27 -3.63 12.44
CA GLY A 179 -1.56 -5.01 12.09
C GLY A 179 -2.54 -5.63 13.09
N LEU A 180 -2.34 -5.44 14.39
CA LEU A 180 -3.18 -5.92 15.49
C LEU A 180 -4.47 -5.11 15.60
N LYS A 181 -4.51 -3.81 15.26
CA LYS A 181 -5.71 -2.97 15.25
C LYS A 181 -6.56 -3.29 14.03
N LEU A 182 -5.98 -3.42 12.85
CA LEU A 182 -6.66 -3.91 11.64
C LEU A 182 -7.11 -5.35 11.82
N LEU A 183 -6.29 -6.20 12.44
CA LEU A 183 -6.66 -7.56 12.84
C LEU A 183 -7.77 -7.52 13.87
N ARG A 184 -7.67 -6.70 14.92
CA ARG A 184 -8.68 -6.57 15.97
C ARG A 184 -9.98 -6.03 15.41
N MET A 185 -9.96 -5.04 14.54
CA MET A 185 -11.14 -4.53 13.82
C MET A 185 -11.72 -5.59 12.87
N SER A 186 -10.87 -6.35 12.18
CA SER A 186 -11.29 -7.45 11.30
C SER A 186 -11.88 -8.61 12.10
N LEU A 187 -11.33 -8.94 13.27
CA LEU A 187 -11.83 -9.94 14.20
C LEU A 187 -13.09 -9.45 14.90
N GLU A 188 -13.18 -8.20 15.36
CA GLU A 188 -14.38 -7.59 15.94
C GLU A 188 -15.53 -7.56 14.93
N SER A 189 -15.23 -7.31 13.65
CA SER A 189 -16.22 -7.27 12.58
C SER A 189 -16.60 -8.66 12.03
N ALA A 190 -15.67 -9.62 11.97
CA ALA A 190 -15.89 -10.91 11.30
C ALA A 190 -16.07 -12.09 12.26
N ALA A 191 -15.57 -12.00 13.50
CA ALA A 191 -15.59 -13.06 14.50
C ALA A 191 -15.45 -12.46 15.93
N PRO A 192 -16.46 -11.78 16.48
CA PRO A 192 -16.34 -11.05 17.75
C PRO A 192 -15.95 -11.92 18.96
N ASN A 193 -16.19 -13.24 18.87
CA ASN A 193 -15.82 -14.21 19.91
C ASN A 193 -14.33 -14.63 19.85
N PHE A 194 -13.62 -14.31 18.76
CA PHE A 194 -12.23 -14.69 18.55
C PHE A 194 -11.27 -13.94 19.49
N LEU A 195 -11.65 -12.74 19.94
CA LEU A 195 -10.89 -11.94 20.91
C LEU A 195 -10.97 -12.45 22.35
N GLN A 196 -11.84 -13.45 22.62
CA GLN A 196 -11.91 -14.11 23.94
C GLN A 196 -11.08 -15.40 23.99
N LEU A 197 -10.54 -15.87 22.85
CA LEU A 197 -9.84 -17.14 22.76
C LEU A 197 -8.35 -16.94 23.06
N GLY A 198 -7.97 -17.19 24.33
CA GLY A 198 -6.57 -17.29 24.74
C GLY A 198 -5.79 -18.37 23.98
N THR A 199 -6.50 -19.33 23.37
CA THR A 199 -6.03 -20.31 22.39
C THR A 199 -7.26 -20.85 21.66
N CYS A 200 -7.39 -20.64 20.34
CA CYS A 200 -8.47 -21.23 19.53
C CYS A 200 -8.04 -22.61 19.00
N THR A 201 -8.92 -23.60 19.07
CA THR A 201 -8.69 -24.95 18.52
C THR A 201 -9.08 -25.04 17.04
N GLU A 202 -8.51 -25.99 16.27
CA GLU A 202 -8.84 -26.19 14.85
C GLU A 202 -10.36 -26.39 14.61
N GLY A 203 -11.06 -27.08 15.51
CA GLY A 203 -12.50 -27.32 15.37
C GLY A 203 -13.38 -26.07 15.54
N GLU A 204 -12.90 -25.06 16.26
CA GLU A 204 -13.61 -23.77 16.42
C GLU A 204 -13.39 -22.86 15.21
N LEU A 205 -12.32 -23.08 14.45
CA LEU A 205 -11.99 -22.38 13.21
C LEU A 205 -12.79 -22.90 12.02
N ASP A 206 -12.97 -24.22 11.91
CA ASP A 206 -13.74 -24.83 10.81
C ASP A 206 -15.25 -24.52 10.86
N ALA A 207 -15.73 -24.02 12.00
CA ALA A 207 -17.14 -23.70 12.23
C ALA A 207 -17.54 -22.25 11.89
N ALA A 208 -16.58 -21.36 11.58
CA ALA A 208 -16.77 -19.92 11.34
C ALA A 208 -16.63 -19.52 9.86
#